data_AF-A0A2H0AJY8-F1
#
_entry.id   AF-A0A2H0AJY8-F1
#
_cell.length_a   1.000
_cell.length_b   1.000
_cell.length_c   1.000
_cell.angle_alpha   90.00
_cell.angle_beta   90.00
_cell.angle_gamma   90.00
#
_symmetry.space_group_name_H-M   'P 1'
#
loop_
_entity.id
_entity.type
_entity.pdbx_description
1 polymer ?
#
loop_
_entity_poly.entity_id
_entity_poly.type
_entity_poly.pdbx_seq_one_letter_code
_entity_poly.pdbx_strand_id
1 'polypeptide(L)'
;MNTFNEYPMYFGKTYTSLKQYNQLLCNKIIGRSSSIIDIMNIIRRISDTDTTVIIYGETGTGKDLVARAIHEFSQRKERAFVTINCGAIPETLLESELFGHKKGAFTGAIMNRPGKFEAADGGTIFLDH
;
A
#
# COMPACT_ATOMS: atom_id res chain seq x y z
N MET A 1 -8.51 -30.63 17.24
CA MET A 1 -7.27 -30.15 16.56
C MET A 1 -7.69 -29.38 15.32
N ASN A 2 -7.58 -28.07 15.16
CA ASN A 2 -7.22 -26.89 15.96
C ASN A 2 -8.07 -25.74 15.36
N THR A 3 -9.00 -25.13 16.09
CA THR A 3 -8.87 -23.78 16.69
C THR A 3 -8.14 -22.74 15.82
N PHE A 4 -8.90 -21.96 15.04
CA PHE A 4 -8.55 -20.57 14.71
C PHE A 4 -9.69 -19.67 15.20
N ASN A 5 -9.35 -18.90 16.22
CA ASN A 5 -10.16 -18.02 17.06
C ASN A 5 -11.19 -17.14 16.34
N GLU A 6 -12.41 -17.22 16.88
CA GLU A 6 -13.20 -16.10 17.41
C GLU A 6 -12.67 -14.67 17.15
N TYR A 7 -13.31 -13.97 16.22
CA TYR A 7 -13.34 -12.51 16.22
C TYR A 7 -14.72 -12.06 16.73
N PRO A 8 -14.81 -11.23 17.78
CA PRO A 8 -16.09 -10.72 18.25
C PRO A 8 -16.66 -9.79 17.17
N MET A 9 -17.80 -10.20 16.60
CA MET A 9 -18.67 -9.32 15.83
C MET A 9 -19.14 -8.20 16.77
N TYR A 10 -18.58 -7.00 16.60
CA TYR A 10 -19.14 -5.78 17.15
C TYR A 10 -20.46 -5.46 16.42
N PHE A 11 -21.51 -6.20 16.76
CA PHE A 11 -22.90 -5.83 16.51
C PHE A 11 -23.24 -4.63 17.39
N GLY A 12 -22.99 -3.42 16.89
CA GLY A 12 -23.09 -2.20 17.68
C GLY A 12 -23.48 -0.97 16.87
N LYS A 13 -24.77 -0.92 16.49
CA LYS A 13 -25.57 0.26 16.08
C LYS A 13 -25.47 0.73 14.61
N THR A 14 -26.66 0.78 13.99
CA THR A 14 -27.10 1.54 12.78
C THR A 14 -26.74 1.01 11.38
N TYR A 15 -27.49 0.00 10.91
CA TYR A 15 -27.68 -0.37 9.50
C TYR A 15 -28.54 0.66 8.71
N THR A 16 -28.41 1.96 8.97
CA THR A 16 -29.38 2.97 8.50
C THR A 16 -28.89 3.87 7.35
N SER A 17 -27.81 3.53 6.63
CA SER A 17 -27.49 4.25 5.38
C SER A 17 -26.67 3.47 4.33
N LEU A 18 -27.08 2.23 4.00
CA LEU A 18 -26.46 1.46 2.90
C LEU A 18 -26.52 2.15 1.52
N LYS A 19 -27.37 3.18 1.33
CA LYS A 19 -27.38 3.98 0.09
C LYS A 19 -26.23 4.99 -0.01
N GLN A 20 -25.75 5.53 1.11
CA GLN A 20 -24.80 6.67 1.11
C GLN A 20 -23.33 6.24 1.22
N TYR A 21 -23.06 4.99 1.58
CA TYR A 21 -21.69 4.43 1.62
C TYR A 21 -21.10 4.14 0.24
N ASN A 22 -21.93 4.15 -0.81
CA ASN A 22 -21.57 3.78 -2.19
C ASN A 22 -20.65 4.78 -2.89
N GLN A 23 -20.33 5.91 -2.26
CA GLN A 23 -19.60 7.01 -2.88
C GLN A 23 -18.31 7.38 -2.13
N LEU A 24 -17.89 6.56 -1.16
CA LEU A 24 -16.62 6.67 -0.44
C LEU A 24 -15.73 5.44 -0.69
N LEU A 25 -15.90 4.83 -1.86
CA LEU A 25 -14.84 4.03 -2.43
C LEU A 25 -13.73 5.02 -2.78
N CYS A 26 -12.48 4.75 -2.39
CA CYS A 26 -11.32 5.39 -3.03
C CYS A 26 -11.65 5.54 -4.51
N ASN A 27 -11.47 6.73 -5.11
CA ASN A 27 -11.96 7.09 -6.45
C ASN A 27 -11.58 6.09 -7.57
N LYS A 28 -10.73 5.10 -7.26
CA LYS A 28 -10.23 4.08 -8.19
C LYS A 28 -10.69 2.64 -7.89
N ILE A 29 -11.14 2.29 -6.67
CA ILE A 29 -11.63 0.93 -6.37
C ILE A 29 -13.14 0.86 -6.64
N ILE A 30 -13.54 0.20 -7.73
CA ILE A 30 -14.95 0.05 -8.09
C ILE A 30 -15.41 -1.38 -7.78
N GLY A 31 -16.38 -1.54 -6.88
CA GLY A 31 -16.93 -2.85 -6.56
C GLY A 31 -18.02 -2.78 -5.50
N ARG A 32 -18.97 -3.71 -5.56
CA ARG A 32 -20.11 -3.82 -4.61
C ARG A 32 -20.24 -5.21 -3.97
N SER A 33 -19.28 -6.10 -4.20
CA SER A 33 -19.27 -7.41 -3.55
C SER A 33 -18.97 -7.26 -2.06
N SER A 34 -19.43 -8.23 -1.26
CA SER A 34 -19.07 -8.33 0.16
C SER A 34 -17.56 -8.34 0.36
N SER A 35 -16.83 -9.07 -0.48
CA SER A 35 -15.36 -9.13 -0.43
C SER A 35 -14.68 -7.77 -0.58
N ILE A 36 -15.16 -6.90 -1.46
CA ILE A 36 -14.61 -5.54 -1.63
C ILE A 36 -14.94 -4.67 -0.42
N ILE A 37 -16.14 -4.82 0.15
CA ILE A 37 -16.54 -4.12 1.37
C ILE A 37 -15.64 -4.53 2.55
N ASP A 38 -15.34 -5.81 2.68
CA ASP A 38 -14.45 -6.33 3.72
C ASP A 38 -13.02 -5.80 3.57
N ILE A 39 -12.48 -5.80 2.34
CA ILE A 39 -11.18 -5.19 2.03
C ILE A 39 -11.16 -3.72 2.43
N MET A 40 -12.20 -2.95 2.09
CA MET A 40 -12.30 -1.53 2.45
C MET A 40 -12.34 -1.32 3.98
N ASN A 41 -13.01 -2.20 4.72
CA ASN A 41 -13.01 -2.14 6.19
C ASN A 41 -11.63 -2.42 6.78
N ILE A 42 -10.90 -3.40 6.22
CA ILE A 42 -9.51 -3.69 6.62
C ILE A 42 -8.62 -2.49 6.34
N ILE A 43 -8.68 -1.94 5.12
CA ILE A 43 -7.91 -0.76 4.72
C ILE A 43 -8.11 0.38 5.73
N ARG A 44 -9.36 0.75 6.04
CA ARG A 44 -9.61 1.83 6.99
C ARG A 44 -9.05 1.57 8.38
N ARG A 45 -9.07 0.32 8.83
CA ARG A 45 -8.53 -0.05 10.15
C ARG A 45 -7.01 0.04 10.22
N ILE A 46 -6.31 -0.33 9.15
CA ILE A 46 -4.84 -0.36 9.12
C ILE A 46 -4.22 0.97 8.69
N SER A 47 -4.97 1.85 8.01
CA SER A 47 -4.42 3.09 7.44
C SER A 47 -3.89 4.07 8.49
N ASP A 48 -4.43 4.04 9.71
CA ASP A 48 -3.97 4.89 10.82
C ASP A 48 -2.76 4.30 11.57
N THR A 49 -2.25 3.14 11.17
CA THR A 49 -1.15 2.45 11.86
C THR A 49 0.18 2.62 11.14
N ASP A 50 1.26 2.72 11.90
CA ASP A 50 2.64 2.70 11.37
C ASP A 50 3.16 1.26 11.31
N THR A 51 2.53 0.45 10.47
CA THR A 51 2.91 -0.96 10.26
C THR A 51 3.18 -1.23 8.78
N THR A 52 4.08 -2.18 8.52
CA THR A 52 4.23 -2.77 7.19
C THR A 52 3.00 -3.61 6.86
N VAL A 53 2.49 -3.45 5.63
CA VAL A 53 1.34 -4.19 5.11
C VAL A 53 1.79 -5.06 3.95
N ILE A 54 1.38 -6.33 3.94
CA ILE A 54 1.60 -7.24 2.82
C ILE A 54 0.25 -7.45 2.11
N ILE A 55 0.22 -7.21 0.80
CA ILE A 55 -0.97 -7.35 -0.04
C ILE A 55 -0.81 -8.59 -0.91
N TYR A 56 -1.64 -9.59 -0.69
CA TYR A 56 -1.67 -10.82 -1.48
C TYR A 56 -2.81 -10.80 -2.51
N GLY A 57 -2.57 -11.43 -3.66
CA GLY A 57 -3.58 -11.60 -4.70
C GLY A 57 -2.96 -11.95 -6.04
N GLU A 58 -3.77 -12.48 -6.95
CA GLU A 58 -3.35 -12.82 -8.31
C GLU A 58 -2.95 -11.59 -9.12
N THR A 59 -2.28 -11.81 -10.25
CA THR A 59 -1.94 -10.74 -11.19
C THR A 59 -3.21 -10.10 -11.74
N GLY A 60 -3.27 -8.76 -11.74
CA GLY A 60 -4.42 -8.02 -12.26
C GLY A 60 -5.59 -7.82 -11.30
N THR A 61 -5.48 -8.21 -10.03
CA THR A 61 -6.55 -8.01 -9.02
C THR A 61 -6.57 -6.61 -8.39
N GLY A 62 -5.72 -5.68 -8.82
CA GLY A 62 -5.69 -4.31 -8.33
C GLY A 62 -4.99 -4.12 -6.97
N LYS A 63 -3.93 -4.90 -6.69
CA LYS A 63 -3.13 -4.76 -5.47
C LYS A 63 -2.54 -3.35 -5.29
N ASP A 64 -2.17 -2.70 -6.40
CA ASP A 64 -1.72 -1.32 -6.45
C ASP A 64 -2.82 -0.33 -6.02
N LEU A 65 -4.08 -0.60 -6.36
CA LEU A 65 -5.23 0.19 -5.92
C LEU A 65 -5.43 0.07 -4.41
N VAL A 66 -5.25 -1.13 -3.85
CA VAL A 66 -5.30 -1.37 -2.40
C VAL A 66 -4.19 -0.61 -1.69
N ALA A 67 -2.94 -0.68 -2.18
CA ALA A 67 -1.81 0.06 -1.61
C ALA A 67 -2.04 1.58 -1.61
N ARG A 68 -2.57 2.11 -2.72
CA ARG A 68 -2.93 3.53 -2.83
C ARG A 68 -4.03 3.91 -1.87
N ALA A 69 -5.07 3.08 -1.74
CA ALA A 69 -6.16 3.33 -0.81
C ALA A 69 -5.65 3.39 0.65
N ILE A 70 -4.76 2.48 1.06
CA ILE A 70 -4.15 2.52 2.40
C ILE A 70 -3.42 3.85 2.62
N HIS A 71 -2.63 4.30 1.65
CA HIS A 71 -1.95 5.58 1.74
C HIS A 71 -2.92 6.77 1.82
N GLU A 72 -3.95 6.82 0.96
CA GLU A 72 -4.97 7.88 0.90
C GLU A 72 -5.78 8.00 2.20
N PHE A 73 -6.06 6.88 2.88
CA PHE A 73 -6.76 6.85 4.16
C PHE A 73 -5.83 7.06 5.36
N SER A 74 -4.52 7.05 5.17
CA SER A 74 -3.56 7.21 6.26
C SER A 74 -3.35 8.67 6.66
N GLN A 75 -2.71 8.87 7.81
CA GLN A 75 -2.20 10.19 8.23
C GLN A 75 -1.12 10.75 7.29
N ARG A 76 -0.56 9.93 6.40
CA ARG A 76 0.50 10.28 5.43
C ARG A 76 -0.04 10.59 4.04
N LYS A 77 -1.36 10.71 3.85
CA LYS A 77 -1.98 10.96 2.54
C LYS A 77 -1.47 12.20 1.78
N GLU A 78 -0.94 13.20 2.49
CA GLU A 78 -0.35 14.42 1.92
C GLU A 78 1.17 14.30 1.68
N ARG A 79 1.75 13.14 2.00
CA ARG A 79 3.19 12.84 1.87
C ARG A 79 3.43 12.02 0.61
N ALA A 80 4.70 11.79 0.29
CA ALA A 80 5.07 11.05 -0.92
C ALA A 80 4.55 9.59 -0.87
N PHE A 81 3.96 9.14 -1.98
CA PHE A 81 3.69 7.72 -2.25
C PHE A 81 4.63 7.25 -3.36
N VAL A 82 5.69 6.54 -2.98
CA VAL A 82 6.74 6.09 -3.90
C VAL A 82 6.49 4.64 -4.27
N THR A 83 6.34 4.34 -5.56
CA THR A 83 6.18 2.98 -6.06
C THR A 83 7.45 2.47 -6.71
N ILE A 84 7.83 1.22 -6.44
CA ILE A 84 8.96 0.53 -7.07
C ILE A 84 8.47 -0.81 -7.56
N ASN A 85 8.66 -1.07 -8.85
CA ASN A 85 8.44 -2.40 -9.41
C ASN A 85 9.77 -3.15 -9.38
N CYS A 86 9.92 -4.07 -8.44
CA CYS A 86 11.17 -4.79 -8.21
C CYS A 86 11.52 -5.74 -9.36
N GLY A 87 10.53 -6.28 -10.09
CA GLY A 87 10.81 -7.15 -11.24
C GLY A 87 11.10 -6.42 -12.54
N ALA A 88 10.86 -5.11 -12.61
CA ALA A 88 11.25 -4.28 -13.75
C ALA A 88 12.71 -3.77 -13.65
N ILE A 89 13.35 -3.91 -12.48
CA ILE A 89 14.70 -3.41 -12.21
C ILE A 89 15.67 -4.61 -12.14
N PRO A 90 16.81 -4.59 -12.85
CA PRO A 90 17.85 -5.59 -12.69
C PRO A 90 18.33 -5.65 -11.23
N GLU A 91 18.55 -6.85 -10.70
CA GLU A 91 18.98 -7.07 -9.31
C GLU A 91 20.23 -6.26 -8.94
N THR A 92 21.18 -6.15 -9.87
CA THR A 92 22.42 -5.37 -9.71
C THR A 92 22.21 -3.85 -9.53
N LEU A 93 21.04 -3.33 -9.91
CA LEU A 93 20.67 -1.92 -9.79
C LEU A 93 19.62 -1.67 -8.71
N LEU A 94 18.95 -2.73 -8.21
CA LEU A 94 17.87 -2.61 -7.26
C LEU A 94 18.30 -1.92 -5.97
N GLU A 95 19.43 -2.33 -5.39
CA GLU A 95 19.98 -1.72 -4.18
C GLU A 95 20.30 -0.24 -4.38
N SER A 96 20.89 0.10 -5.53
CA SER A 96 21.26 1.45 -5.90
C SER A 96 20.04 2.36 -6.11
N GLU A 97 18.92 1.83 -6.61
CA GLU A 97 17.66 2.57 -6.70
C GLU A 97 16.99 2.73 -5.32
N LEU A 98 17.00 1.68 -4.48
CA LEU A 98 16.40 1.72 -3.15
C LEU A 98 17.11 2.69 -2.21
N PHE A 99 18.43 2.55 -2.10
CA PHE A 99 19.26 3.24 -1.11
C PHE A 99 20.04 4.43 -1.68
N GLY A 100 20.07 4.56 -3.01
CA GLY A 100 20.88 5.58 -3.67
C GLY A 100 22.35 5.17 -3.76
N HIS A 101 23.15 6.04 -4.37
CA HIS A 101 24.60 5.85 -4.46
C HIS A 101 25.34 7.17 -4.51
N LYS A 102 26.62 7.14 -4.13
CA LYS A 102 27.54 8.24 -4.36
C LYS A 102 28.25 8.08 -5.70
N LYS A 103 28.70 9.20 -6.26
CA LYS A 103 29.56 9.22 -7.45
C LYS A 103 30.76 8.30 -7.22
N GLY A 104 31.03 7.41 -8.16
CA GLY A 104 32.13 6.45 -8.11
C GLY A 104 31.87 5.17 -7.31
N ALA A 105 30.65 4.94 -6.81
CA ALA A 105 30.31 3.70 -6.10
C ALA A 105 30.40 2.44 -6.99
N PHE A 106 30.18 2.58 -8.30
CA PHE A 106 30.34 1.52 -9.31
C PHE A 106 30.65 2.13 -10.69
N THR A 107 31.03 1.28 -11.64
CA THR A 107 31.31 1.67 -13.02
C THR A 107 30.04 2.23 -13.68
N GLY A 108 29.98 3.56 -13.89
CA GLY A 108 28.78 4.26 -14.38
C GLY A 108 28.09 5.17 -13.36
N ALA A 109 28.52 5.19 -12.10
CA ALA A 109 28.06 6.14 -11.08
C ALA A 109 28.65 7.55 -11.31
N ILE A 110 28.17 8.26 -12.33
CA ILE A 110 28.70 9.56 -12.77
C ILE A 110 28.35 10.69 -11.79
N MET A 111 27.26 10.52 -11.02
CA MET A 111 26.77 11.50 -10.05
C MET A 111 26.21 10.83 -8.79
N ASN A 112 25.99 11.61 -7.73
CA ASN A 112 25.25 11.16 -6.57
C ASN A 112 23.78 11.03 -6.93
N ARG A 113 23.11 9.99 -6.44
CA ARG A 113 21.67 9.80 -6.61
C ARG A 113 21.03 9.40 -5.28
N PRO A 114 20.01 10.14 -4.79
CA PRO A 114 19.29 9.77 -3.58
C PRO A 114 18.44 8.51 -3.83
N GLY A 115 18.25 7.73 -2.77
CA GLY A 115 17.48 6.50 -2.81
C GLY A 115 15.97 6.73 -2.83
N LYS A 116 15.22 5.73 -3.25
CA LYS A 116 13.76 5.76 -3.19
C LYS A 116 13.21 5.75 -1.76
N PHE A 117 13.93 5.15 -0.81
CA PHE A 117 13.57 5.26 0.61
C PHE A 117 13.65 6.71 1.10
N GLU A 118 14.71 7.43 0.71
CA GLU A 118 14.86 8.85 1.04
C GLU A 118 13.76 9.69 0.36
N ALA A 119 13.41 9.38 -0.88
CA ALA A 119 12.29 10.05 -1.58
C ALA A 119 10.91 9.76 -0.95
N ALA A 120 10.77 8.66 -0.20
CA ALA A 120 9.56 8.27 0.49
C ALA A 120 9.54 8.69 1.97
N ASP A 121 10.54 9.45 2.43
CA ASP A 121 10.67 9.80 3.84
C ASP A 121 9.44 10.55 4.37
N GLY A 122 8.96 10.12 5.55
CA GLY A 122 7.70 10.56 6.15
C GLY A 122 6.43 10.18 5.37
N GLY A 123 6.55 9.46 4.25
CA GLY A 123 5.45 9.01 3.40
C GLY A 123 5.26 7.50 3.41
N THR A 124 5.03 6.94 2.23
CA THR A 124 4.80 5.51 2.02
C THR A 124 5.57 5.04 0.80
N ILE A 125 6.25 3.90 0.94
CA ILE A 125 6.87 3.17 -0.16
C ILE A 125 6.07 1.90 -0.45
N PHE A 126 5.75 1.67 -1.72
CA PHE A 126 5.09 0.47 -2.20
C PHE A 126 6.06 -0.31 -3.08
N LEU A 127 6.36 -1.54 -2.65
CA LEU A 127 7.21 -2.48 -3.37
C LEU A 127 6.29 -3.46 -4.08
N ASP A 128 6.22 -3.34 -5.39
CA ASP A 128 5.43 -4.20 -6.28
C ASP A 128 6.31 -5.27 -6.90
N HIS A 129 5.68 -6.41 -7.26
CA HIS A 129 6.24 -7.66 -7.82
C HIS A 129 6.46 -8.84 -6.85
#